data_AF-F3NQM9-F1
#
_entry.id   AF-F3NQM9-F1
#
_cell.length_a   1.000
_cell.length_b   1.000
_cell.length_c   1.000
_cell.angle_alpha   90.00
_cell.angle_beta   90.00
_cell.angle_gamma   90.00
#
_symmetry.space_group_name_H-M   'P 1'
#
loop_
_entity.id
_entity.type
_entity.pdbx_description
1 polymer ?
#
loop_
_entity_poly.entity_id
_entity_poly.type
_entity_poly.pdbx_seq_one_letter_code
_entity_poly.pdbx_strand_id
1 'polypeptide(L)'
;MSPTDPAPDRKSLPEVDFDLDDLDADEEKYLDFYRKVAVHEDMLVPLAEHHDGPHSYYVLFDRTTTWGHPGMPQVLAVHLQRDREKRTFSFEHAPLPLPAMAQSWLIHRGCPSDAIALAPLGPPPADEATRALELRLAGDGDHYAMGYSYTSGDPDDMVIVVALRALDERAPSPFRVVVEEVDTETWTHTLREGGFDTLGEALQWCDDRLAGEAGPLPPVRPAAAVTEIPGVMSCEDGASELGVSSTVRRHDAEIISSRPAGLPKAPAPRPPGRSR
;
A
#
# COMPACT_ATOMS: atom_id res chain seq x y z
N MET A 1 11.76 43.77 -29.99
CA MET A 1 11.87 42.87 -28.83
C MET A 1 10.48 42.73 -28.27
N SER A 2 9.85 41.57 -28.43
CA SER A 2 8.53 41.32 -27.84
C SER A 2 8.71 40.96 -26.37
N PRO A 3 7.85 41.46 -25.46
CA PRO A 3 7.96 41.17 -24.04
C PRO A 3 7.62 39.70 -23.80
N THR A 4 8.51 39.01 -23.08
CA THR A 4 8.30 37.64 -22.61
C THR A 4 7.08 37.61 -21.69
N ASP A 5 6.05 36.87 -22.06
CA ASP A 5 4.93 36.55 -21.17
C ASP A 5 5.48 35.94 -19.87
N PRO A 6 4.99 36.37 -18.70
CA PRO A 6 5.35 35.71 -17.45
C PRO A 6 4.92 34.25 -17.53
N ALA A 7 5.84 33.34 -17.14
CA ALA A 7 5.52 31.93 -17.02
C ALA A 7 4.25 31.77 -16.16
N PRO A 8 3.31 30.90 -16.54
CA PRO A 8 2.10 30.71 -15.76
C PRO A 8 2.49 30.33 -14.33
N ASP A 9 1.82 30.94 -13.35
CA ASP A 9 1.92 30.56 -11.94
C ASP A 9 1.83 29.04 -11.84
N ARG A 10 2.94 28.40 -11.47
CA ARG A 10 2.93 27.00 -11.07
C ARG A 10 1.97 26.95 -9.89
N LYS A 11 0.76 26.43 -10.11
CA LYS A 11 -0.18 26.12 -9.02
C LYS A 11 0.62 25.37 -7.96
N SER A 12 0.72 25.96 -6.77
CA SER A 12 1.31 25.31 -5.60
C SER A 12 0.62 23.96 -5.46
N LEU A 13 1.42 22.90 -5.38
CA LEU A 13 0.88 21.57 -5.08
C LEU A 13 0.20 21.64 -3.71
N PRO A 14 -0.91 20.91 -3.50
CA PRO A 14 -1.54 20.86 -2.19
C PRO A 14 -0.53 20.32 -1.19
N GLU A 15 -0.29 21.10 -0.14
CA GLU A 15 0.53 20.72 1.01
C GLU A 15 -0.40 20.05 2.02
N VAL A 16 0.06 18.96 2.64
CA VAL A 16 -0.70 18.28 3.70
C VAL A 16 -0.45 19.02 5.01
N ASP A 17 -1.51 19.23 5.79
CA ASP A 17 -1.44 19.75 7.16
C ASP A 17 -2.02 18.69 8.11
N PHE A 18 -1.21 18.24 9.06
CA PHE A 18 -1.62 17.24 10.03
C PHE A 18 -2.36 17.81 11.25
N ASP A 19 -2.51 19.13 11.41
CA ASP A 19 -3.18 19.80 12.55
C ASP A 19 -2.73 19.21 13.90
N LEU A 20 -1.41 19.22 14.12
CA LEU A 20 -0.74 18.69 15.32
C LEU A 20 0.00 19.76 16.14
N ASP A 21 0.02 21.02 15.70
CA ASP A 21 0.80 22.11 16.32
C ASP A 21 0.57 22.29 17.82
N ASP A 22 -0.64 21.98 18.29
CA ASP A 22 -1.07 22.11 19.68
C ASP A 22 -0.98 20.81 20.49
N LEU A 23 -0.57 19.69 19.87
CA LEU A 23 -0.64 18.36 20.44
C LEU A 23 0.74 17.75 20.61
N ASP A 24 0.93 17.08 21.74
CA ASP A 24 2.16 16.34 22.02
C ASP A 24 1.95 14.84 21.77
N ALA A 25 3.01 14.05 21.82
CA ALA A 25 2.90 12.60 21.96
C ALA A 25 3.95 12.12 22.95
N ASP A 26 3.93 10.83 23.26
CA ASP A 26 5.10 10.22 23.89
C ASP A 26 6.34 10.46 23.03
N GLU A 27 7.51 10.70 23.64
CA GLU A 27 8.74 11.07 22.94
C GLU A 27 9.10 10.09 21.82
N GLU A 28 8.93 8.79 22.06
CA GLU A 28 9.20 7.76 21.06
C GLU A 28 8.23 7.88 19.87
N LYS A 29 6.94 8.08 20.15
CA LYS A 29 5.91 8.25 19.11
C LYS A 29 6.07 9.54 18.33
N TYR A 30 6.36 10.65 18.99
CA TYR A 30 6.61 11.92 18.33
C TYR A 30 7.80 11.81 17.38
N LEU A 31 8.89 11.21 17.85
CA LEU A 31 10.09 11.00 17.05
C LEU A 31 9.84 10.06 15.86
N ASP A 32 9.02 9.02 16.06
CA ASP A 32 8.63 8.11 14.98
C ASP A 32 7.76 8.82 13.93
N PHE A 33 6.79 9.62 14.36
CA PHE A 33 5.97 10.46 13.47
C PHE A 33 6.84 11.42 12.67
N TYR A 34 7.74 12.14 13.36
CA TYR A 34 8.63 13.08 12.72
C TYR A 34 9.48 12.40 11.65
N ARG A 35 10.14 11.28 11.99
CA ARG A 35 11.06 10.60 11.06
C ARG A 35 10.37 9.96 9.87
N LYS A 36 9.16 9.45 10.04
CA LYS A 36 8.48 8.64 9.04
C LYS A 36 7.43 9.40 8.23
N VAL A 37 7.01 10.58 8.72
CA VAL A 37 5.95 11.39 8.10
C VAL A 37 6.38 12.86 8.04
N ALA A 38 6.52 13.52 9.19
CA ALA A 38 6.60 14.99 9.22
C ALA A 38 7.87 15.59 8.59
N VAL A 39 9.01 14.88 8.64
CA VAL A 39 10.27 15.35 8.04
C VAL A 39 10.19 15.51 6.51
N HIS A 40 9.16 14.91 5.89
CA HIS A 40 8.90 14.97 4.46
C HIS A 40 7.58 15.66 4.12
N GLU A 41 6.96 16.35 5.07
CA GLU A 41 5.63 16.98 4.91
C GLU A 41 5.55 17.88 3.65
N ASP A 42 6.59 18.67 3.39
CA ASP A 42 6.71 19.52 2.20
C ASP A 42 6.81 18.74 0.87
N MET A 43 7.12 17.45 0.94
CA MET A 43 7.29 16.54 -0.18
C MET A 43 6.16 15.51 -0.31
N LEU A 44 5.25 15.43 0.67
CA LEU A 44 4.05 14.60 0.62
C LEU A 44 2.95 15.33 -0.16
N VAL A 45 2.35 14.64 -1.13
CA VAL A 45 1.21 15.15 -1.90
C VAL A 45 -0.03 14.34 -1.53
N PRO A 46 -1.09 14.96 -1.00
CA PRO A 46 -2.31 14.23 -0.66
C PRO A 46 -3.04 13.75 -1.91
N LEU A 47 -3.14 12.42 -2.04
CA LEU A 47 -3.98 11.76 -3.02
C LEU A 47 -5.41 11.61 -2.50
N ALA A 48 -5.61 11.40 -1.20
CA ALA A 48 -6.94 11.43 -0.57
C ALA A 48 -6.80 11.82 0.90
N GLU A 49 -7.81 12.52 1.41
CA GLU A 49 -7.89 12.93 2.81
C GLU A 49 -9.32 12.77 3.33
N HIS A 50 -9.45 12.28 4.55
CA HIS A 50 -10.72 12.24 5.25
C HIS A 50 -10.52 12.55 6.73
N HIS A 51 -11.37 13.43 7.27
CA HIS A 51 -11.37 13.78 8.70
C HIS A 51 -12.73 13.41 9.30
N ASP A 52 -12.70 12.67 10.39
CA ASP A 52 -13.89 12.28 11.16
C ASP A 52 -13.63 12.48 12.65
N GLY A 53 -14.01 13.65 13.16
CA GLY A 53 -13.81 14.05 14.54
C GLY A 53 -12.33 13.97 14.96
N PRO A 54 -11.95 13.07 15.90
CA PRO A 54 -10.57 12.92 16.33
C PRO A 54 -9.69 12.18 15.31
N HIS A 55 -10.27 11.54 14.30
CA HIS A 55 -9.56 10.72 13.32
C HIS A 55 -9.25 11.50 12.05
N SER A 56 -8.08 11.24 11.47
CA SER A 56 -7.77 11.68 10.11
C SER A 56 -7.05 10.57 9.36
N TYR A 57 -7.40 10.44 8.09
CA TYR A 57 -6.97 9.38 7.20
C TYR A 57 -6.39 10.01 5.95
N TYR A 58 -5.17 9.63 5.60
CA TYR A 58 -4.46 10.20 4.48
C TYR A 58 -3.91 9.10 3.58
N VAL A 59 -4.12 9.25 2.27
CA VAL A 59 -3.35 8.57 1.23
C VAL A 59 -2.42 9.62 0.63
N LEU A 60 -1.12 9.45 0.82
CA LEU A 60 -0.11 10.43 0.44
C LEU A 60 0.81 9.83 -0.61
N PHE A 61 1.18 10.62 -1.62
CA PHE A 61 2.27 10.31 -2.53
C PHE A 61 3.55 10.95 -2.01
N ASP A 62 4.56 10.12 -1.74
CA ASP A 62 5.85 10.55 -1.24
C ASP A 62 6.81 10.83 -2.40
N ARG A 63 7.11 12.11 -2.64
CA ARG A 63 8.03 12.51 -3.73
C ARG A 63 9.49 12.24 -3.40
N THR A 64 9.82 11.94 -2.15
CA THR A 64 11.20 11.70 -1.73
C THR A 64 11.70 10.33 -2.14
N THR A 65 10.81 9.37 -2.41
CA THR A 65 11.16 7.98 -2.78
C THR A 65 11.94 7.89 -4.08
N THR A 66 11.82 8.88 -4.97
CA THR A 66 12.68 9.02 -6.16
C THR A 66 14.18 9.11 -5.80
N TRP A 67 14.50 9.55 -4.59
CA TRP A 67 15.86 9.62 -4.05
C TRP A 67 16.19 8.49 -3.07
N GLY A 68 15.25 7.57 -2.85
CA GLY A 68 15.36 6.44 -1.95
C GLY A 68 16.06 5.23 -2.58
N HIS A 69 15.82 4.05 -2.00
CA HIS A 69 16.27 2.79 -2.59
C HIS A 69 15.34 2.40 -3.75
N PRO A 70 15.88 1.83 -4.85
CA PRO A 70 15.06 1.33 -5.94
C PRO A 70 14.00 0.33 -5.45
N GLY A 71 12.81 0.38 -6.05
CA GLY A 71 11.70 -0.52 -5.71
C GLY A 71 10.84 -0.08 -4.53
N MET A 72 11.21 0.99 -3.82
CA MET A 72 10.46 1.47 -2.66
C MET A 72 9.05 1.95 -3.05
N PRO A 73 8.02 1.61 -2.26
CA PRO A 73 6.68 2.13 -2.47
C PRO A 73 6.63 3.64 -2.38
N GLN A 74 5.87 4.28 -3.26
CA GLN A 74 5.72 5.74 -3.31
C GLN A 74 4.43 6.25 -2.65
N VAL A 75 3.57 5.35 -2.17
CA VAL A 75 2.34 5.70 -1.47
C VAL A 75 2.50 5.43 0.02
N LEU A 76 2.04 6.37 0.84
CA LEU A 76 2.04 6.29 2.29
C LEU A 76 0.60 6.46 2.79
N ALA A 77 0.09 5.44 3.48
CA ALA A 77 -1.15 5.55 4.25
C ALA A 77 -0.83 6.06 5.66
N VAL A 78 -1.61 7.03 6.17
CA VAL A 78 -1.49 7.53 7.55
C VAL A 78 -2.87 7.57 8.21
N HIS A 79 -2.98 6.97 9.39
CA HIS A 79 -4.12 7.13 10.30
C HIS A 79 -3.67 7.90 11.52
N LEU A 80 -4.30 9.03 11.78
CA LEU A 80 -4.01 9.91 12.90
C LEU A 80 -5.21 9.95 13.86
N GLN A 81 -4.93 9.93 15.16
CA GLN A 81 -5.95 10.02 16.21
C GLN A 81 -5.53 11.09 17.21
N ARG A 82 -6.41 12.08 17.46
CA ARG A 82 -6.17 13.19 18.37
C ARG A 82 -7.01 13.05 19.64
N ASP A 83 -6.38 13.12 20.80
CA ASP A 83 -7.02 13.22 22.11
C ASP A 83 -6.89 14.67 22.59
N ARG A 84 -7.94 15.46 22.33
CA ARG A 84 -7.96 16.89 22.66
C ARG A 84 -8.03 17.15 24.17
N GLU A 85 -8.56 16.21 24.96
CA GLU A 85 -8.63 16.35 26.43
C GLU A 85 -7.24 16.22 27.04
N LYS A 86 -6.46 15.24 26.57
CA LYS A 86 -5.08 15.02 27.03
C LYS A 86 -4.06 15.89 26.28
N ARG A 87 -4.49 16.60 25.23
CA ARG A 87 -3.64 17.32 24.28
C ARG A 87 -2.55 16.42 23.69
N THR A 88 -2.91 15.19 23.34
CA THR A 88 -1.99 14.22 22.74
C THR A 88 -2.47 13.70 21.40
N PHE A 89 -1.57 13.14 20.59
CA PHE A 89 -1.94 12.37 19.40
C PHE A 89 -1.29 10.98 19.38
N SER A 90 -1.85 10.12 18.53
CA SER A 90 -1.25 8.86 18.14
C SER A 90 -1.45 8.65 16.65
N PHE A 91 -0.57 7.87 16.02
CA PHE A 91 -0.67 7.61 14.60
C PHE A 91 -0.26 6.17 14.29
N GLU A 92 -0.75 5.70 13.16
CA GLU A 92 -0.25 4.52 12.46
C GLU A 92 0.03 4.90 11.02
N HIS A 93 0.97 4.22 10.38
CA HIS A 93 1.26 4.45 8.97
C HIS A 93 1.68 3.15 8.27
N ALA A 94 1.56 3.13 6.94
CA ALA A 94 2.07 2.03 6.12
C ALA A 94 2.51 2.53 4.73
N PRO A 95 3.77 2.31 4.33
CA PRO A 95 4.17 2.45 2.94
C PRO A 95 3.57 1.30 2.12
N LEU A 96 2.87 1.62 1.04
CA LEU A 96 2.11 0.68 0.23
C LEU A 96 2.34 0.94 -1.26
N PRO A 97 2.38 -0.10 -2.10
CA PRO A 97 2.78 0.07 -3.50
C PRO A 97 1.69 0.72 -4.35
N LEU A 98 0.41 0.56 -3.99
CA LEU A 98 -0.72 1.04 -4.78
C LEU A 98 -1.66 1.92 -3.93
N PRO A 99 -2.24 3.00 -4.50
CA PRO A 99 -3.25 3.81 -3.82
C PRO A 99 -4.46 2.99 -3.31
N ALA A 100 -4.93 2.02 -4.09
CA ALA A 100 -6.03 1.14 -3.67
C ALA A 100 -5.68 0.33 -2.40
N MET A 101 -4.44 -0.14 -2.27
CA MET A 101 -3.98 -0.84 -1.06
C MET A 101 -3.90 0.10 0.14
N ALA A 102 -3.51 1.36 -0.07
CA ALA A 102 -3.52 2.39 0.97
C ALA A 102 -4.94 2.72 1.45
N GLN A 103 -5.89 2.87 0.53
CA GLN A 103 -7.31 3.00 0.87
C GLN A 103 -7.78 1.79 1.69
N SER A 104 -7.45 0.57 1.26
CA SER A 104 -7.83 -0.63 1.98
C SER A 104 -7.30 -0.67 3.41
N TRP A 105 -6.03 -0.32 3.59
CA TRP A 105 -5.40 -0.25 4.91
C TRP A 105 -6.07 0.76 5.85
N LEU A 106 -6.56 1.89 5.32
CA LEU A 106 -7.30 2.93 6.06
C LEU A 106 -8.74 2.50 6.37
N ILE A 107 -9.41 1.84 5.42
CA ILE A 107 -10.77 1.32 5.60
C ILE A 107 -10.81 0.32 6.77
N HIS A 108 -9.80 -0.56 6.85
CA HIS A 108 -9.66 -1.51 7.97
C HIS A 108 -9.39 -0.83 9.33
N ARG A 109 -9.05 0.47 9.33
CA ARG A 109 -8.88 1.30 10.53
C ARG A 109 -10.09 2.17 10.85
N GLY A 110 -11.19 1.98 10.12
CA GLY A 110 -12.46 2.65 10.36
C GLY A 110 -12.74 3.83 9.44
N CYS A 111 -11.92 4.07 8.40
CA CYS A 111 -12.27 5.04 7.38
C CYS A 111 -13.48 4.56 6.55
N PRO A 112 -14.54 5.36 6.37
CA PRO A 112 -15.61 5.01 5.44
C PRO A 112 -15.06 4.88 4.01
N SER A 113 -15.43 3.81 3.30
CA SER A 113 -14.88 3.50 1.98
C SER A 113 -15.26 4.51 0.90
N ASP A 114 -16.41 5.17 1.04
CA ASP A 114 -16.88 6.21 0.14
C ASP A 114 -16.32 7.60 0.47
N ALA A 115 -15.68 7.77 1.63
CA ALA A 115 -15.17 9.05 2.11
C ALA A 115 -13.70 9.32 1.76
N ILE A 116 -12.94 8.30 1.34
CA ILE A 116 -11.51 8.39 1.02
C ILE A 116 -11.24 8.28 -0.50
N ALA A 117 -11.97 9.07 -1.28
CA ALA A 117 -11.83 9.07 -2.75
C ALA A 117 -10.49 9.69 -3.19
N LEU A 118 -9.83 9.06 -4.16
CA LEU A 118 -8.58 9.56 -4.73
C LEU A 118 -8.82 10.80 -5.61
N ALA A 119 -7.97 11.80 -5.45
CA ALA A 119 -7.84 12.95 -6.32
C ALA A 119 -7.27 12.50 -7.68
N PRO A 120 -7.71 13.12 -8.80
CA PRO A 120 -7.26 12.76 -10.14
C PRO A 120 -5.89 13.39 -10.46
N LEU A 121 -4.88 13.10 -9.64
CA LEU A 121 -3.51 13.65 -9.75
C LEU A 121 -2.56 12.74 -10.56
N GLY A 122 -2.93 11.47 -10.75
CA GLY A 122 -2.17 10.48 -11.54
C GLY A 122 -2.78 10.22 -12.93
N PRO A 123 -2.18 9.29 -13.70
CA PRO A 123 -2.82 8.78 -14.91
C PRO A 123 -4.21 8.20 -14.55
N PRO A 124 -5.26 8.48 -15.33
CA PRO A 124 -6.54 7.81 -15.16
C PRO A 124 -6.46 6.33 -15.61
N PRO A 125 -7.36 5.47 -15.09
CA PRO A 125 -7.43 4.08 -15.50
C PRO A 125 -7.78 3.98 -17.00
N ALA A 126 -7.03 3.15 -17.72
CA ALA A 126 -7.17 3.00 -19.17
C ALA A 126 -8.49 2.32 -19.59
N ASP A 127 -9.07 1.51 -18.71
CA ASP A 127 -10.27 0.71 -18.98
C ASP A 127 -11.07 0.34 -17.74
N GLU A 128 -12.26 -0.23 -17.95
CA GLU A 128 -13.16 -0.66 -16.90
C GLU A 128 -12.57 -1.80 -16.04
N ALA A 129 -11.76 -2.67 -16.64
CA ALA A 129 -11.13 -3.78 -15.92
C ALA A 129 -10.15 -3.25 -14.85
N THR A 130 -9.37 -2.23 -15.20
CA THR A 130 -8.49 -1.50 -14.29
C THR A 130 -9.30 -0.91 -13.14
N ARG A 131 -10.35 -0.12 -13.44
CA ARG A 131 -11.19 0.51 -12.43
C ARG A 131 -11.86 -0.50 -11.49
N ALA A 132 -12.38 -1.59 -12.04
CA ALA A 132 -13.03 -2.64 -11.25
C ALA A 132 -12.02 -3.35 -10.32
N LEU A 133 -10.78 -3.55 -10.79
CA LEU A 133 -9.74 -4.16 -9.98
C LEU A 133 -9.26 -3.24 -8.85
N GLU A 134 -9.11 -1.93 -9.11
CA GLU A 134 -8.78 -0.94 -8.07
C GLU A 134 -9.83 -0.90 -6.97
N LEU A 135 -11.12 -0.83 -7.34
CA LEU A 135 -12.22 -0.83 -6.39
C LEU A 135 -12.24 -2.11 -5.53
N ARG A 136 -11.95 -3.26 -6.14
CA ARG A 136 -11.86 -4.53 -5.41
C ARG A 136 -10.67 -4.54 -4.45
N LEU A 137 -9.50 -4.10 -4.90
CA LEU A 137 -8.30 -4.03 -4.05
C LEU A 137 -8.48 -3.07 -2.87
N ALA A 138 -9.20 -1.96 -3.05
CA ALA A 138 -9.57 -1.08 -1.95
C ALA A 138 -10.43 -1.78 -0.87
N GLY A 139 -11.21 -2.80 -1.25
CA GLY A 139 -11.98 -3.62 -0.31
C GLY A 139 -11.23 -4.81 0.29
N ASP A 140 -10.16 -5.30 -0.34
CA ASP A 140 -9.58 -6.63 -0.09
C ASP A 140 -8.52 -6.72 1.04
N GLY A 141 -8.36 -5.69 1.87
CA GLY A 141 -7.25 -5.55 2.83
C GLY A 141 -7.17 -6.61 3.93
N ASP A 142 -8.24 -7.36 4.19
CA ASP A 142 -8.29 -8.51 5.10
C ASP A 142 -8.30 -9.86 4.38
N HIS A 143 -8.26 -9.88 3.05
CA HIS A 143 -8.25 -11.09 2.24
C HIS A 143 -6.85 -11.51 1.80
N TYR A 144 -5.90 -10.56 1.73
CA TYR A 144 -4.53 -10.82 1.26
C TYR A 144 -3.47 -10.17 2.15
N ALA A 145 -2.36 -10.87 2.34
CA ALA A 145 -1.11 -10.31 2.86
C ALA A 145 -0.16 -9.98 1.70
N MET A 146 0.47 -8.82 1.75
CA MET A 146 1.52 -8.43 0.80
C MET A 146 2.85 -9.10 1.19
N GLY A 147 3.41 -9.89 0.27
CA GLY A 147 4.70 -10.58 0.46
C GLY A 147 5.87 -9.89 -0.23
N TYR A 148 5.62 -9.24 -1.37
CA TYR A 148 6.64 -8.56 -2.16
C TYR A 148 6.02 -7.41 -2.95
N SER A 149 6.79 -6.34 -3.16
CA SER A 149 6.46 -5.28 -4.10
C SER A 149 7.73 -4.64 -4.66
N TYR A 150 7.64 -4.15 -5.89
CA TYR A 150 8.68 -3.32 -6.49
C TYR A 150 8.05 -2.23 -7.36
N THR A 151 8.45 -0.99 -7.13
CA THR A 151 8.09 0.16 -7.97
C THR A 151 9.27 0.60 -8.83
N SER A 152 9.11 0.52 -10.15
CA SER A 152 10.00 1.11 -11.14
C SER A 152 9.57 2.55 -11.41
N GLY A 153 10.49 3.49 -11.17
CA GLY A 153 10.33 4.90 -11.54
C GLY A 153 10.98 5.25 -12.88
N ASP A 154 11.34 4.26 -13.70
CA ASP A 154 11.92 4.49 -15.03
C ASP A 154 10.85 5.13 -15.94
N PRO A 155 11.08 6.34 -16.49
CA PRO A 155 10.12 6.98 -17.40
C PRO A 155 9.78 6.15 -18.65
N ASP A 156 10.66 5.24 -19.06
CA ASP A 156 10.46 4.37 -20.22
C ASP A 156 9.80 3.02 -19.85
N ASP A 157 9.73 2.66 -18.56
CA ASP A 157 9.05 1.46 -18.04
C ASP A 157 8.54 1.70 -16.60
N MET A 158 7.50 2.55 -16.49
CA MET A 158 6.83 2.84 -15.23
C MET A 158 5.91 1.68 -14.87
N VAL A 159 6.36 0.83 -13.94
CA VAL A 159 5.67 -0.38 -13.53
C VAL A 159 5.72 -0.59 -12.02
N ILE A 160 4.62 -1.09 -11.46
CA ILE A 160 4.55 -1.56 -10.08
C ILE A 160 4.12 -3.03 -10.10
N VAL A 161 4.93 -3.90 -9.50
CA VAL A 161 4.58 -5.32 -9.30
C VAL A 161 4.37 -5.59 -7.83
N VAL A 162 3.33 -6.36 -7.49
CA VAL A 162 2.99 -6.73 -6.12
C VAL A 162 2.61 -8.20 -6.06
N ALA A 163 3.30 -8.99 -5.23
CA ALA A 163 2.91 -10.37 -4.94
C ALA A 163 2.14 -10.43 -3.62
N LEU A 164 0.93 -10.98 -3.71
CA LEU A 164 -0.03 -11.13 -2.63
C LEU A 164 -0.22 -12.61 -2.29
N ARG A 165 -0.40 -12.91 -1.01
CA ARG A 165 -0.79 -14.23 -0.50
C ARG A 165 -2.19 -14.14 0.09
N ALA A 166 -3.10 -15.00 -0.36
CA ALA A 166 -4.41 -15.12 0.23
C ALA A 166 -4.29 -15.53 1.71
N LEU A 167 -5.07 -14.88 2.58
CA LEU A 167 -5.15 -15.24 3.99
C LEU A 167 -6.03 -16.48 4.22
N ASP A 168 -6.99 -16.74 3.32
CA ASP A 168 -7.71 -18.01 3.26
C ASP A 168 -6.85 -19.06 2.53
N GLU A 169 -6.42 -20.08 3.27
CA GLU A 169 -5.64 -21.20 2.74
C GLU A 169 -6.41 -22.04 1.71
N ARG A 170 -7.73 -21.90 1.64
CA ARG A 170 -8.60 -22.60 0.67
C ARG A 170 -8.76 -21.84 -0.65
N ALA A 171 -8.15 -20.67 -0.78
CA ALA A 171 -8.21 -19.89 -2.01
C ALA A 171 -7.67 -20.70 -3.20
N PRO A 172 -8.41 -20.83 -4.32
CA PRO A 172 -7.96 -21.57 -5.49
C PRO A 172 -6.74 -20.98 -6.19
N SER A 173 -6.47 -19.69 -5.97
CA SER A 173 -5.23 -19.00 -6.33
C SER A 173 -4.64 -18.43 -5.04
N PRO A 174 -3.85 -19.22 -4.30
CA PRO A 174 -3.31 -18.82 -3.00
C PRO A 174 -2.30 -17.70 -3.12
N PHE A 175 -1.68 -17.54 -4.29
CA PHE A 175 -0.82 -16.41 -4.61
C PHE A 175 -1.38 -15.65 -5.79
N ARG A 176 -1.24 -14.33 -5.74
CA ARG A 176 -1.65 -13.43 -6.83
C ARG A 176 -0.54 -12.43 -7.10
N VAL A 177 -0.36 -12.08 -8.36
CA VAL A 177 0.44 -10.91 -8.73
C VAL A 177 -0.48 -9.85 -9.27
N VAL A 178 -0.37 -8.65 -8.74
CA VAL A 178 -0.98 -7.44 -9.29
C VAL A 178 0.14 -6.64 -9.96
N VAL A 179 -0.11 -6.19 -11.19
CA VAL A 179 0.81 -5.34 -11.94
C VAL A 179 0.08 -4.08 -12.40
N GLU A 180 0.64 -2.93 -12.07
CA GLU A 180 0.26 -1.62 -12.61
C GLU A 180 1.30 -1.20 -13.65
N GLU A 181 0.86 -0.83 -14.85
CA GLU A 181 1.71 -0.32 -15.91
C GLU A 181 1.18 1.03 -16.39
N VAL A 182 2.05 2.03 -16.50
CA VAL A 182 1.70 3.35 -17.03
C VAL A 182 2.13 3.46 -18.48
N ASP A 183 1.16 3.74 -19.35
CA ASP A 183 1.42 4.16 -20.72
C ASP A 183 1.67 5.68 -20.73
N THR A 184 2.92 6.07 -20.97
CA THR A 184 3.35 7.47 -20.98
C THR A 184 2.98 8.21 -22.27
N GLU A 185 2.62 7.50 -23.34
CA GLU A 185 2.12 8.11 -24.59
C GLU A 185 0.66 8.55 -24.44
N THR A 186 -0.18 7.67 -23.90
CA THR A 186 -1.62 7.98 -23.69
C THR A 186 -1.91 8.61 -22.33
N TRP A 187 -0.93 8.59 -21.42
CA TRP A 187 -1.07 9.00 -20.02
C TRP A 187 -2.24 8.29 -19.34
N THR A 188 -2.23 6.96 -19.39
CA THR A 188 -3.19 6.11 -18.69
C THR A 188 -2.46 4.98 -17.98
N HIS A 189 -3.07 4.36 -16.98
CA HIS A 189 -2.52 3.15 -16.37
C HIS A 189 -3.45 1.96 -16.57
N THR A 190 -2.85 0.78 -16.67
CA THR A 190 -3.55 -0.49 -16.63
C THR A 190 -3.20 -1.22 -15.34
N LEU A 191 -4.20 -1.85 -14.74
CA LEU A 191 -4.01 -2.72 -13.59
C LEU A 191 -4.51 -4.12 -13.93
N ARG A 192 -3.65 -5.12 -13.76
CA ARG A 192 -3.98 -6.52 -14.06
C ARG A 192 -3.59 -7.41 -12.89
N GLU A 193 -4.28 -8.54 -12.80
CA GLU A 193 -4.05 -9.53 -11.77
C GLU A 193 -3.90 -10.92 -12.41
N GLY A 194 -2.91 -11.68 -11.95
CA GLY A 194 -2.75 -13.08 -12.29
C GLY A 194 -2.70 -13.99 -11.06
N GLY A 195 -3.08 -15.25 -11.24
CA GLY A 195 -3.16 -16.25 -10.17
C GLY A 195 -2.06 -17.30 -10.27
N PHE A 196 -1.45 -17.66 -9.13
CA PHE A 196 -0.33 -18.58 -9.03
C PHE A 196 -0.57 -19.64 -7.94
N ASP A 197 0.01 -20.83 -8.13
CA ASP A 197 -0.06 -21.94 -7.19
C ASP A 197 0.96 -21.78 -6.05
N THR A 198 2.12 -21.19 -6.35
CA THR A 198 3.23 -21.05 -5.40
C THR A 198 3.78 -19.63 -5.32
N LEU A 199 4.37 -19.29 -4.18
CA LEU A 199 5.09 -18.03 -4.00
C LEU A 199 6.25 -17.89 -5.00
N GLY A 200 6.97 -18.99 -5.25
CA GLY A 200 8.13 -18.99 -6.15
C GLY A 200 7.76 -18.61 -7.58
N GLU A 201 6.65 -19.14 -8.10
CA GLU A 201 6.16 -18.77 -9.45
C GLU A 201 5.70 -17.31 -9.51
N ALA A 202 5.02 -16.82 -8.47
CA ALA A 202 4.60 -15.43 -8.40
C ALA A 202 5.80 -14.47 -8.38
N LEU A 203 6.82 -14.75 -7.56
CA LEU A 203 8.03 -13.93 -7.49
C LEU A 203 8.84 -14.01 -8.78
N GLN A 204 8.98 -15.21 -9.37
CA GLN A 204 9.67 -15.37 -10.65
C GLN A 204 8.99 -14.55 -11.74
N TRP A 205 7.65 -14.55 -11.80
CA TRP A 205 6.93 -13.72 -12.77
C TRP A 205 7.22 -12.22 -12.56
N CYS A 206 7.27 -11.74 -11.32
CA CYS A 206 7.66 -10.36 -11.02
C CYS A 206 9.07 -10.05 -11.53
N ASP A 207 10.04 -10.91 -11.26
CA ASP A 207 11.43 -10.74 -11.71
C ASP A 207 11.53 -10.76 -13.24
N ASP A 208 10.85 -11.71 -13.89
CA ASP A 208 10.79 -11.81 -15.35
C ASP A 208 10.15 -10.56 -15.96
N ARG A 209 9.11 -9.97 -15.31
CA ARG A 209 8.48 -8.74 -15.81
C ARG A 209 9.43 -7.56 -15.73
N LEU A 210 10.17 -7.44 -14.63
CA LEU A 210 11.17 -6.38 -14.46
C LEU A 210 12.38 -6.57 -15.40
N ALA A 211 12.66 -7.79 -15.84
CA ALA A 211 13.67 -8.09 -16.85
C ALA A 211 13.17 -7.92 -18.31
N GLY A 212 11.87 -7.69 -18.52
CA GLY A 212 11.24 -7.64 -19.85
C GLY A 212 11.06 -9.01 -20.50
N GLU A 213 11.10 -10.09 -19.73
CA GLU A 213 11.06 -11.49 -20.18
C GLU A 213 9.74 -12.20 -19.82
N ALA A 214 8.86 -11.57 -19.02
CA ALA A 214 7.63 -12.20 -18.57
C ALA A 214 6.66 -12.52 -19.72
N GLY A 215 6.06 -13.71 -19.63
CA GLY A 215 4.88 -14.07 -20.39
C GLY A 215 3.59 -13.42 -19.85
N PRO A 216 2.44 -13.65 -20.51
CA PRO A 216 1.16 -13.11 -20.06
C PRO A 216 0.81 -13.61 -18.65
N LEU A 217 0.11 -12.76 -17.87
CA LEU A 217 -0.39 -13.15 -16.54
C LEU A 217 -1.32 -14.36 -16.65
N PRO A 218 -1.10 -15.42 -15.83
CA PRO A 218 -2.03 -16.53 -15.75
C PRO A 218 -3.39 -16.08 -15.20
N PRO A 219 -4.52 -16.60 -15.71
CA PRO A 219 -5.83 -16.20 -15.21
C PRO A 219 -6.02 -16.59 -13.74
N VAL A 220 -6.63 -15.69 -12.96
CA VAL A 220 -7.03 -15.99 -11.58
C VAL A 220 -8.13 -17.03 -11.58
N ARG A 221 -7.95 -18.11 -10.82
CA ARG A 221 -8.95 -19.17 -10.71
C ARG A 221 -10.05 -18.72 -9.75
N PRO A 222 -11.30 -18.59 -10.21
CA PRO A 222 -12.39 -18.23 -9.32
C PRO A 222 -12.61 -19.33 -8.27
N ALA A 223 -13.00 -18.94 -7.05
CA ALA A 223 -13.56 -19.88 -6.10
C ALA A 223 -14.76 -20.55 -6.77
N ALA A 224 -14.71 -21.87 -6.92
CA ALA A 224 -15.86 -22.61 -7.40
C ALA A 224 -17.02 -22.29 -6.46
N ALA A 225 -18.04 -21.61 -6.98
CA ALA A 225 -19.27 -21.39 -6.23
C ALA A 225 -19.74 -22.78 -5.79
N VAL A 226 -19.80 -23.02 -4.49
CA VAL A 226 -20.46 -24.20 -3.95
C VAL A 226 -21.88 -24.12 -4.46
N THR A 227 -22.16 -24.89 -5.50
CA THR A 227 -23.51 -25.05 -6.01
C THR A 227 -24.19 -25.90 -4.96
N GLU A 228 -24.84 -25.25 -4.00
CA GLU A 228 -25.84 -25.92 -3.18
C GLU A 228 -26.87 -26.49 -4.13
N ILE A 229 -26.82 -27.80 -4.31
CA ILE A 229 -27.81 -28.54 -5.04
C ILE A 229 -29.09 -28.46 -4.20
N PRO A 230 -30.19 -27.85 -4.66
CA PRO A 230 -31.40 -27.78 -3.86
C PRO A 230 -32.09 -29.14 -3.91
N GLY A 231 -32.04 -29.86 -2.78
CA GLY A 231 -32.96 -30.96 -2.49
C GLY A 231 -32.27 -32.19 -1.87
N VAL A 232 -32.48 -32.43 -0.58
CA VAL A 232 -33.64 -33.18 -0.09
C VAL A 232 -33.84 -32.85 1.40
N MET A 233 -35.06 -32.39 1.67
CA MET A 233 -35.65 -32.20 2.99
C MET A 233 -35.77 -33.53 3.73
N SER A 234 -35.27 -33.60 4.96
CA SER A 234 -35.86 -34.44 6.01
C SER A 234 -35.53 -33.84 7.37
N CYS A 235 -36.60 -33.39 8.02
CA CYS A 235 -36.62 -32.90 9.39
C CYS A 235 -36.21 -34.01 10.35
N GLU A 236 -35.50 -33.68 11.42
CA GLU A 236 -35.83 -34.16 12.76
C GLU A 236 -35.16 -33.30 13.84
N ASP A 237 -35.99 -32.89 14.79
CA ASP A 237 -35.73 -32.02 15.93
C ASP A 237 -34.70 -32.58 16.92
N GLY A 238 -33.95 -31.69 17.57
CA GLY A 238 -33.10 -32.02 18.70
C GLY A 238 -32.41 -30.81 19.32
N ALA A 239 -33.18 -30.00 20.05
CA ALA A 239 -32.66 -28.89 20.85
C ALA A 239 -31.66 -29.37 21.92
N SER A 240 -30.54 -28.65 22.07
CA SER A 240 -29.89 -28.38 23.37
C SER A 240 -28.88 -27.24 23.23
N GLU A 241 -29.16 -26.15 23.95
CA GLU A 241 -28.22 -25.07 24.26
C GLU A 241 -27.01 -25.59 25.04
N LEU A 242 -25.85 -24.93 24.90
CA LEU A 242 -25.07 -24.32 26.00
C LEU A 242 -23.72 -23.77 25.47
N GLY A 243 -23.45 -22.49 25.76
CA GLY A 243 -22.17 -22.08 26.36
C GLY A 243 -21.00 -21.65 25.47
N VAL A 244 -21.02 -20.35 25.08
CA VAL A 244 -19.93 -19.36 25.01
C VAL A 244 -18.49 -19.81 25.36
N SER A 245 -17.51 -19.49 24.50
CA SER A 245 -16.34 -18.62 24.81
C SER A 245 -15.23 -18.75 23.76
N SER A 246 -15.17 -17.85 22.76
CA SER A 246 -14.05 -17.74 21.83
C SER A 246 -13.07 -16.63 22.26
N THR A 247 -11.98 -17.00 22.92
CA THR A 247 -10.78 -16.16 23.02
C THR A 247 -9.99 -16.25 21.72
N VAL A 248 -10.10 -15.23 20.87
CA VAL A 248 -9.20 -15.05 19.72
C VAL A 248 -7.91 -14.40 20.21
N ARG A 249 -6.81 -15.16 20.20
CA ARG A 249 -5.46 -14.64 20.40
C ARG A 249 -4.99 -14.04 19.08
N ARG A 250 -4.74 -12.73 19.07
CA ARG A 250 -3.94 -12.05 18.03
C ARG A 250 -2.59 -12.78 17.91
N HIS A 251 -2.26 -13.26 16.72
CA HIS A 251 -0.90 -13.64 16.36
C HIS A 251 -0.35 -12.52 15.50
N ASP A 252 0.74 -11.93 15.98
CA ASP A 252 1.55 -10.95 15.27
C ASP A 252 2.11 -11.60 14.01
N ALA A 253 1.93 -10.94 12.86
CA ALA A 253 2.55 -11.33 11.60
C ALA A 253 4.02 -10.85 11.62
N GLU A 254 4.93 -11.80 11.83
CA GLU A 254 6.36 -11.57 11.82
C GLU A 254 6.85 -11.40 10.36
N ILE A 255 7.42 -10.23 10.06
CA ILE A 255 8.06 -9.94 8.78
C ILE A 255 9.35 -10.78 8.69
N ILE A 256 9.36 -11.83 7.87
CA ILE A 256 10.55 -12.64 7.63
C ILE A 256 11.49 -11.87 6.69
N SER A 257 12.43 -11.14 7.29
CA SER A 257 13.56 -10.50 6.59
C SER A 257 14.59 -11.56 6.20
N SER A 258 14.61 -11.95 4.93
CA SER A 258 15.67 -12.74 4.33
C SER A 258 16.91 -11.86 4.12
N ARG A 259 17.91 -11.95 5.01
CA ARG A 259 19.25 -11.37 4.79
C ARG A 259 19.99 -12.09 3.67
N PRO A 260 20.55 -11.39 2.67
CA PRO A 260 21.57 -11.99 1.83
C PRO A 260 22.94 -12.01 2.55
N ALA A 261 23.67 -13.11 2.36
CA ALA A 261 24.98 -13.35 2.93
C ALA A 261 26.09 -12.64 2.12
N GLY A 262 27.00 -11.97 2.83
CA GLY A 262 28.41 -11.84 2.44
C GLY A 262 28.82 -10.63 1.58
N LEU A 263 29.29 -9.57 2.24
CA LEU A 263 30.25 -8.61 1.66
C LEU A 263 31.41 -8.37 2.65
N PRO A 264 32.65 -8.21 2.16
CA PRO A 264 33.85 -8.19 2.99
C PRO A 264 34.00 -6.90 3.81
N LYS A 265 34.57 -7.07 5.00
CA LYS A 265 34.81 -6.05 6.02
C LYS A 265 35.74 -4.94 5.49
N ALA A 266 35.26 -3.69 5.47
CA ALA A 266 36.07 -2.52 5.12
C ALA A 266 37.17 -2.26 6.17
N PRO A 267 38.37 -1.79 5.77
CA PRO A 267 39.47 -1.50 6.67
C PRO A 267 39.22 -0.20 7.49
N ALA A 268 39.68 -0.22 8.74
CA ALA A 268 39.47 0.86 9.71
C ALA A 268 40.12 2.20 9.27
N PRO A 269 39.51 3.35 9.62
CA PRO A 269 40.05 4.67 9.28
C PRO A 269 41.31 4.98 10.10
N ARG A 270 42.31 5.57 9.42
CA ARG A 270 43.56 6.05 10.03
C ARG A 270 43.32 7.32 10.86
N PRO A 271 44.02 7.51 11.99
CA PRO A 271 43.88 8.71 12.81
C PRO A 271 44.48 9.95 12.11
N PRO A 272 43.95 11.16 12.40
CA PRO A 272 44.39 12.40 11.76
C PRO A 272 45.82 12.76 12.20
N GLY A 273 46.67 13.03 11.20
CA GLY A 273 48.04 13.47 11.39
C GLY A 273 48.13 14.88 11.99
N ARG A 274 49.04 15.06 12.95
CA ARG A 274 49.44 16.36 13.48
C ARG A 274 50.25 17.11 12.42
N SER A 275 49.75 18.25 11.98
CA SER A 275 50.55 19.26 11.28
C SER A 275 51.56 19.87 12.25
N ARG A 276 52.81 19.99 11.80
CA ARG A 276 53.84 20.86 12.37
C ARG A 276 53.93 22.12 11.54
#